data_AF-A0A9C8E5U8-F1
#
_entry.id   AF-A0A9C8E5U8-F1
#
_cell.length_a   1.000
_cell.length_b   1.000
_cell.length_c   1.000
_cell.angle_alpha   90.00
_cell.angle_beta   90.00
_cell.angle_gamma   90.00
#
_symmetry.space_group_name_H-M   'P 1'
#
loop_
_entity.id
_entity.type
_entity.pdbx_description
1 polymer ?
#
loop_
_entity_poly.entity_id
_entity_poly.type
_entity_poly.pdbx_seq_one_letter_code
_entity_poly.pdbx_strand_id
1 'polypeptide(L)' 'MSDEQSGLRYQAYLLRLWEERPASPGRPGIWRFSLEDPRTGQRYGFTTLEALMDFLRKQIRGERR' A
#
# COMPACT_ATOMS: atom_id res chain seq x y z
N MET A 1 26.34 -8.96 -27.18
CA MET A 1 26.05 -9.59 -25.89
C MET A 1 24.70 -9.08 -25.48
N SER A 2 23.66 -9.87 -25.75
CA SER A 2 22.29 -9.52 -25.41
C SER A 2 22.18 -9.64 -23.90
N ASP A 3 22.12 -8.51 -23.20
CA ASP A 3 21.73 -8.49 -21.80
C ASP A 3 20.30 -9.02 -21.73
N GLU A 4 20.20 -10.32 -21.51
CA GLU A 4 18.98 -10.98 -21.08
C GLU A 4 18.74 -10.54 -19.63
N GLN A 5 18.34 -9.27 -19.46
CA GLN A 5 17.82 -8.74 -18.21
C GLN A 5 16.50 -9.47 -17.96
N SER A 6 16.62 -10.66 -17.38
CA SER A 6 15.59 -11.29 -16.57
C SER A 6 15.44 -10.45 -15.30
N GLY A 7 15.02 -9.20 -15.46
CA GLY A 7 14.93 -8.20 -14.41
C GLY A 7 13.84 -8.63 -13.44
N LEU A 8 14.24 -9.03 -12.22
CA LEU A 8 13.30 -9.29 -11.13
C LEU A 8 12.34 -8.10 -11.00
N ARG A 9 11.05 -8.34 -11.26
CA ARG A 9 10.01 -7.32 -11.08
C ARG A 9 9.75 -7.16 -9.59
N TYR A 10 10.47 -6.25 -8.94
CA TYR A 10 10.26 -5.90 -7.54
C TYR A 10 9.47 -4.60 -7.41
N GLN A 11 8.67 -4.51 -6.35
CA GLN A 11 8.00 -3.29 -5.92
C GLN A 11 8.25 -3.12 -4.43
N ALA A 12 8.55 -1.90 -4.02
CA ALA A 12 8.81 -1.56 -2.62
C ALA A 12 7.87 -0.45 -2.19
N TYR A 13 7.37 -0.54 -0.96
CA TYR A 13 6.52 0.47 -0.35
C TYR A 13 6.91 0.66 1.11
N LEU A 14 6.83 1.89 1.60
CA LEU A 14 6.79 2.17 3.04
C LEU A 14 5.33 2.08 3.51
N LEU A 15 5.03 1.09 4.34
CA LEU A 15 3.72 0.91 4.94
C LEU A 15 3.63 1.63 6.29
N ARG A 16 2.59 2.46 6.45
CA ARG A 16 2.20 3.09 7.72
C ARG A 16 0.83 2.59 8.14
N LEU A 17 0.68 2.26 9.42
CA LEU A 17 -0.58 1.91 10.07
C LEU A 17 -0.75 2.78 11.31
N TRP A 18 -1.93 3.32 11.51
CA TRP A 18 -2.27 4.05 12.71
C TRP A 18 -3.75 3.91 13.03
N GLU A 19 -4.08 3.96 14.31
CA GLU A 19 -5.46 3.99 14.78
C GLU A 19 -5.86 5.45 15.04
N GLU A 20 -6.85 5.94 14.32
CA GLU A 20 -7.47 7.23 14.59
C GLU A 20 -8.34 7.13 15.83
N ARG A 21 -8.13 8.06 16.77
CA ARG A 21 -8.97 8.15 17.96
C ARG A 21 -10.42 8.41 17.55
N PRO A 22 -11.39 7.75 18.20
CA PRO A 22 -12.79 7.96 17.90
C PRO A 22 -13.20 9.40 18.23
N ALA A 23 -14.08 9.98 17.40
CA ALA A 23 -14.63 11.31 17.63
C ALA A 23 -15.58 11.37 18.85
N SER A 24 -15.96 10.22 19.41
CA SER A 24 -16.83 10.12 20.58
C SER A 24 -16.35 9.00 21.51
N PRO A 25 -16.43 9.20 22.84
CA PRO A 25 -16.13 8.15 23.81
C PRO A 25 -17.00 6.90 23.57
N GLY A 26 -16.40 5.71 23.68
CA GLY A 26 -17.12 4.43 23.57
C GLY A 26 -17.21 3.84 22.15
N ARG A 27 -16.63 4.49 21.13
CA ARG A 27 -16.44 3.86 19.80
C ARG A 27 -15.03 3.28 19.67
N PRO A 28 -14.85 2.15 18.95
CA PRO A 28 -13.51 1.68 18.62
C PRO A 28 -12.79 2.71 17.73
N GLY A 29 -11.47 2.79 17.85
CA GLY A 29 -10.67 3.57 16.93
C GLY A 29 -10.72 3.00 15.52
N ILE A 30 -10.42 3.84 14.53
CA ILE A 30 -10.47 3.44 13.13
C ILE A 30 -9.04 3.25 12.64
N TRP A 31 -8.71 2.02 12.21
CA TRP A 31 -7.44 1.75 11.57
C TRP A 31 -7.37 2.39 10.20
N ARG A 32 -6.25 3.06 9.93
CA ARG A 32 -5.88 3.63 8.65
C ARG A 32 -4.57 3.04 8.18
N PHE A 33 -4.44 2.96 6.86
CA PHE A 33 -3.27 2.41 6.22
C PHE A 33 -2.80 3.36 5.13
N SER A 34 -1.50 3.51 4.98
CA SER A 34 -0.91 4.24 3.87
C SER A 34 0.30 3.49 3.33
N LEU A 35 0.35 3.36 2.00
CA LEU A 35 1.56 2.98 1.28
C LEU A 35 2.17 4.22 0.65
N GLU A 36 3.48 4.37 0.79
CA GLU A 36 4.26 5.36 0.05
C GLU A 36 5.26 4.62 -0.85
N ASP A 37 5.29 4.97 -2.13
CA ASP A 37 6.34 4.54 -3.04
C ASP A 37 7.61 5.37 -2.75
N PRO A 38 8.70 4.76 -2.27
CA PRO A 38 9.92 5.49 -1.92
C PRO A 38 10.64 6.10 -3.12
N ARG A 39 10.34 5.67 -4.35
CA ARG A 39 10.97 6.18 -5.57
C ARG A 39 10.30 7.45 -6.07
N THR A 40 8.98 7.56 -5.90
CA THR A 40 8.16 8.66 -6.45
C THR A 40 7.57 9.57 -5.37
N GLY A 41 7.55 9.11 -4.12
CA GLY A 41 6.83 9.76 -3.02
C GLY A 41 5.31 9.63 -3.12
N GLN A 42 4.78 8.90 -4.10
CA GLN A 42 3.35 8.74 -4.28
C GLN A 42 2.74 7.98 -3.10
N ARG A 43 1.64 8.52 -2.56
CA ARG A 43 0.94 7.95 -1.41
C ARG A 43 -0.43 7.41 -1.79
N TYR A 44 -0.74 6.23 -1.26
CA TYR A 44 -2.01 5.55 -1.39
C TYR A 44 -2.58 5.33 0.01
N GLY A 45 -3.78 5.83 0.27
CA GLY A 45 -4.47 5.68 1.56
C GLY A 45 -5.58 4.63 1.48
N PHE A 46 -5.76 3.86 2.56
CA PHE A 46 -6.80 2.85 2.68
C PHE A 46 -7.47 2.93 4.06
N THR A 47 -8.78 2.65 4.06
CA THR A 47 -9.62 2.67 5.26
C THR A 47 -9.88 1.28 5.84
N THR A 48 -9.51 0.23 5.12
CA THR A 48 -9.63 -1.17 5.54
C THR A 48 -8.40 -1.96 5.10
N LEU A 49 -8.12 -3.06 5.79
CA LEU A 49 -7.02 -3.96 5.44
C LEU A 49 -7.29 -4.65 4.09
N GLU A 50 -8.54 -4.98 3.81
CA GLU A 50 -8.97 -5.64 2.57
C GLU A 50 -8.67 -4.75 1.36
N ALA A 51 -8.95 -3.44 1.44
CA ALA A 51 -8.66 -2.50 0.37
C ALA A 51 -7.16 -2.37 0.09
N LEU A 52 -6.33 -2.36 1.16
CA LEU A 52 -4.87 -2.40 1.04
C LEU A 52 -4.41 -3.69 0.33
N MET A 53 -4.93 -4.84 0.74
CA MET A 53 -4.57 -6.13 0.16
C MET A 53 -5.01 -6.26 -1.30
N ASP A 54 -6.20 -5.77 -1.66
CA ASP A 54 -6.68 -5.75 -3.03
C ASP A 54 -5.83 -4.86 -3.94
N PHE A 55 -5.35 -3.73 -3.42
CA PHE A 55 -4.38 -2.91 -4.13
C PHE A 55 -3.08 -3.69 -4.39
N LEU A 56 -2.48 -4.29 -3.35
CA LEU A 56 -1.24 -5.05 -3.49
C LEU A 56 -1.38 -6.24 -4.45
N ARG A 57 -2.52 -6.95 -4.42
CA ARG A 57 -2.82 -8.03 -5.37
C ARG A 57 -2.80 -7.56 -6.83
N LYS A 58 -3.35 -6.38 -7.12
CA LYS A 58 -3.31 -5.79 -8.48
C LYS A 58 -1.88 -5.45 -8.91
N GLN A 59 -1.09 -4.90 -7.99
CA GLN A 59 0.32 -4.57 -8.24
C GLN A 59 1.16 -5.83 -8.54
N ILE A 60 0.92 -6.93 -7.83
CA ILE A 60 1.55 -8.25 -8.07
C ILE A 60 1.11 -8.84 -9.41
N ARG A 61 -0.15 -8.68 -9.82
CA ARG A 61 -0.64 -9.14 -11.13
C ARG A 61 -0.07 -8.34 -12.30
N GLY A 62 0.43 -7.13 -12.05
CA GLY A 62 1.00 -6.25 -13.07
C GLY A 62 -0.02 -5.33 -13.72
N GLU A 63 -1.22 -5.25 -13.14
CA GLU A 63 -2.24 -4.28 -13.50
C GLU A 63 -1.81 -2.90 -12.98
N ARG A 64 -0.89 -2.26 -13.69
CA ARG A 64 -0.48 -0.89 -13.38
C ARG A 64 -1.59 0.06 -13.78
N ARG A 65 -2.14 0.79 -12.80
CA ARG A 65 -2.99 1.96 -13.07
C ARG A 65 -2.13 3.18 -13.31
#